data_AF-A0A920RMA6-F1
#
_entry.id   AF-A0A920RMA6-F1
#
_cell.length_a   1.000
_cell.length_b   1.000
_cell.length_c   1.000
_cell.angle_alpha   90.00
_cell.angle_beta   90.00
_cell.angle_gamma   90.00
#
_symmetry.space_group_name_H-M   'P 1'
#
loop_
_entity.id
_entity.type
_entity.pdbx_description
1 polymer ?
#
loop_
_entity_poly.entity_id
_entity_poly.type
_entity_poly.pdbx_seq_one_letter_code
_entity_poly.pdbx_strand_id
1 'polypeptide(L)'
;MSSTSDGMRSPMSLAISLRFAPALTSPSTTVLHVLCRDGLLDRDYIATHTEGFDELEALVTNDYSPEQSSAVCGVPAEQIEAIAHTIGRATPPGGGGSMIVFWGMGISQHVTGTDNARCLISLCLATGNVGRPGTGLHPLRGQNNVQGASDAGLIPMVFPDYQSVTDDTHRQKFAQAWGHDLDPTPGLTVVEIMKGALEGSIRGMYIMGENPFISDPKPKRSAGHSLNSTSWPSRTSF
;
A
#
# COMPACT_ATOMS: atom_id res chain seq x y z
N MET A 1 -18.42 51.91 6.52
CA MET A 1 -17.56 51.63 5.34
C MET A 1 -16.34 50.86 5.83
N SER A 2 -16.39 49.53 5.77
CA SER A 2 -15.24 48.66 6.01
C SER A 2 -15.27 47.60 4.93
N SER A 3 -14.35 47.73 3.98
CA SER A 3 -14.16 46.85 2.83
C SER A 3 -13.71 45.47 3.28
N THR A 4 -14.53 44.45 3.08
CA THR A 4 -14.06 43.07 3.01
C THR A 4 -13.46 42.86 1.61
N SER A 5 -12.15 42.68 1.57
CA SER A 5 -11.43 42.21 0.39
C SER A 5 -11.96 40.83 0.00
N ASP A 6 -12.70 40.80 -1.10
CA ASP A 6 -13.17 39.58 -1.74
C ASP A 6 -11.94 38.84 -2.29
N GLY A 7 -11.53 37.80 -1.56
CA GLY A 7 -10.41 36.95 -1.93
C GLY A 7 -10.77 36.15 -3.18
N MET A 8 -10.17 36.54 -4.29
CA MET A 8 -10.17 35.92 -5.61
C MET A 8 -10.18 34.38 -5.51
N ARG A 9 -11.37 33.76 -5.56
CA ARG A 9 -11.51 32.32 -5.75
C ARG A 9 -11.15 32.00 -7.20
N SER A 10 -10.05 31.28 -7.38
CA SER A 10 -9.69 30.66 -8.66
C SER A 10 -10.87 29.85 -9.21
N PRO A 11 -11.26 30.00 -10.50
CA PRO A 11 -12.33 29.21 -11.08
C PRO A 11 -11.82 27.80 -11.38
N MET A 12 -12.47 26.79 -10.78
CA MET A 12 -12.21 25.33 -10.88
C MET A 12 -11.18 24.74 -9.91
N SER A 13 -11.53 24.67 -8.62
CA SER A 13 -11.12 23.53 -7.78
C SER A 13 -12.34 22.64 -7.53
N LEU A 14 -12.57 21.63 -8.37
CA LEU A 14 -13.53 20.58 -8.03
C LEU A 14 -12.89 19.71 -6.95
N ALA A 15 -13.39 19.80 -5.73
CA ALA A 15 -13.00 18.93 -4.64
C ALA A 15 -14.12 17.92 -4.38
N ILE A 16 -13.85 16.64 -4.65
CA ILE A 16 -14.75 15.54 -4.29
C ILE A 16 -14.21 14.93 -3.00
N SER A 17 -15.03 14.95 -1.94
CA SER A 17 -14.70 14.35 -0.65
C SER A 17 -15.59 13.14 -0.42
N LEU A 18 -14.99 11.96 -0.36
CA LEU A 18 -15.70 10.71 -0.04
C LEU A 18 -15.55 10.39 1.44
N ARG A 19 -16.68 10.07 2.09
CA ARG A 19 -16.69 9.31 3.33
C ARG A 19 -17.17 7.92 3.00
N PHE A 20 -16.30 6.93 3.14
CA PHE A 20 -16.64 5.52 2.96
C PHE A 20 -16.49 4.78 4.29
N ALA A 21 -17.31 3.75 4.49
CA ALA A 21 -17.15 2.87 5.63
C ALA A 21 -15.88 2.01 5.45
N PRO A 22 -15.26 1.51 6.53
CA PRO A 22 -14.26 0.46 6.41
C PRO A 22 -14.90 -0.75 5.72
N ALA A 23 -14.68 -0.89 4.42
CA ALA A 23 -15.37 -1.83 3.56
C ALA A 23 -14.44 -2.96 3.10
N LEU A 24 -15.04 -4.09 2.74
CA LEU A 24 -14.34 -5.25 2.17
C LEU A 24 -13.85 -5.00 0.73
N THR A 25 -14.52 -4.08 0.02
CA THR A 25 -14.22 -3.73 -1.37
C THR A 25 -13.74 -2.29 -1.47
N SER A 26 -12.68 -2.06 -2.24
CA SER A 26 -12.14 -0.72 -2.50
C SER A 26 -13.04 0.06 -3.47
N PRO A 27 -13.38 1.33 -3.19
CA PRO A 27 -14.07 2.19 -4.15
C PRO A 27 -13.36 2.29 -5.51
N SER A 28 -12.02 2.14 -5.51
CA SER A 28 -11.20 2.18 -6.74
C SER A 28 -11.54 1.08 -7.75
N THR A 29 -11.95 -0.11 -7.30
CA THR A 29 -12.38 -1.21 -8.19
C THR A 29 -13.67 -0.84 -8.94
N THR A 30 -14.57 -0.14 -8.26
CA THR A 30 -15.87 0.30 -8.85
C THR A 30 -15.67 1.51 -9.77
N VAL A 31 -14.72 2.38 -9.44
CA VAL A 31 -14.29 3.44 -10.36
C VAL A 31 -13.76 2.83 -11.66
N LEU A 32 -12.96 1.75 -11.57
CA LEU A 32 -12.46 1.05 -12.75
C LEU A 32 -13.59 0.46 -13.60
N HIS A 33 -14.62 -0.14 -12.97
CA HIS A 33 -15.82 -0.59 -13.68
C HIS A 33 -16.43 0.51 -14.56
N VAL A 34 -16.64 1.71 -14.02
CA VAL A 34 -17.25 2.83 -14.76
C VAL A 34 -16.34 3.27 -15.90
N LEU A 35 -15.02 3.33 -15.68
CA LEU A 35 -14.07 3.67 -16.72
C LEU A 35 -14.06 2.65 -17.87
N CYS A 36 -14.18 1.35 -17.57
CA CYS A 36 -14.31 0.29 -18.57
C CYS A 36 -15.61 0.47 -19.38
N ARG A 37 -16.75 0.56 -18.67
CA ARG A 37 -18.10 0.69 -19.23
C ARG A 37 -18.20 1.87 -20.20
N ASP A 38 -17.60 3.00 -19.84
CA ASP A 38 -17.77 4.26 -20.56
C ASP A 38 -16.63 4.54 -21.56
N GLY A 39 -15.72 3.57 -21.77
CA GLY A 39 -14.66 3.67 -22.76
C GLY A 39 -13.60 4.73 -22.41
N LEU A 40 -13.31 4.93 -21.13
CA LEU A 40 -12.43 5.98 -20.61
C LEU A 40 -11.01 5.48 -20.29
N LEU A 41 -10.65 4.28 -20.76
CA LEU A 41 -9.36 3.65 -20.52
C LEU A 41 -8.33 3.98 -21.60
N ASP A 42 -7.06 4.03 -21.20
CA ASP A 42 -5.95 4.14 -22.13
C ASP A 42 -5.57 2.75 -22.68
N ARG A 43 -6.29 2.30 -23.71
CA ARG A 43 -6.15 0.96 -24.30
C ARG A 43 -4.75 0.71 -24.87
N ASP A 44 -4.13 1.72 -25.46
CA ASP A 44 -2.78 1.61 -26.03
C ASP A 44 -1.74 1.43 -24.91
N TYR A 45 -1.87 2.19 -23.82
CA TYR A 45 -1.01 2.02 -22.64
C TYR A 45 -1.19 0.63 -22.01
N ILE A 46 -2.44 0.20 -21.83
CA ILE A 46 -2.77 -1.13 -21.28
C ILE A 46 -2.10 -2.23 -22.12
N ALA A 47 -2.28 -2.21 -23.43
CA ALA A 47 -1.75 -3.22 -24.34
C ALA A 47 -0.21 -3.25 -24.33
N THR A 48 0.44 -2.11 -24.07
CA THR A 48 1.90 -1.98 -24.11
C THR A 48 2.57 -2.30 -22.77
N HIS A 49 1.90 -2.02 -21.65
CA HIS A 49 2.55 -1.98 -20.34
C HIS A 49 1.94 -2.91 -19.28
N THR A 50 0.90 -3.67 -19.62
CA THR A 50 0.22 -4.55 -18.67
C THR A 50 0.01 -5.95 -19.24
N GLU A 51 -0.26 -6.90 -18.34
CA GLU A 51 -0.69 -8.27 -18.66
C GLU A 51 -1.94 -8.61 -17.84
N GLY A 52 -2.75 -9.54 -18.32
CA GLY A 52 -3.94 -10.01 -17.60
C GLY A 52 -5.08 -8.98 -17.47
N PHE A 53 -5.04 -7.87 -18.22
CA PHE A 53 -6.07 -6.82 -18.09
C PHE A 53 -7.46 -7.30 -18.51
N ASP A 54 -7.58 -8.17 -19.52
CA ASP A 54 -8.88 -8.68 -19.99
C ASP A 54 -9.62 -9.45 -18.89
N GLU A 55 -8.89 -10.21 -18.05
CA GLU A 55 -9.45 -10.93 -16.90
C GLU A 55 -9.95 -9.94 -15.83
N LEU A 56 -9.16 -8.90 -15.56
CA LEU A 56 -9.54 -7.84 -14.64
C LEU A 56 -10.76 -7.07 -15.14
N GLU A 57 -10.80 -6.72 -16.43
CA GLU A 57 -11.93 -6.00 -17.04
C GLU A 57 -13.22 -6.83 -16.94
N ALA A 58 -13.17 -8.12 -17.29
CA ALA A 58 -14.30 -9.02 -17.15
C ALA A 58 -14.79 -9.09 -15.69
N LEU A 59 -13.87 -9.22 -14.73
CA LEU A 59 -14.19 -9.24 -13.31
C LEU A 59 -14.89 -7.95 -12.86
N VAL A 60 -14.31 -6.78 -13.15
CA VAL A 60 -14.87 -5.50 -12.68
C VAL A 60 -16.20 -5.20 -13.34
N THR A 61 -16.35 -5.48 -14.64
CA THR A 61 -17.59 -5.22 -15.37
C THR A 61 -18.75 -6.09 -14.90
N ASN A 62 -18.49 -7.35 -14.51
CA ASN A 62 -19.55 -8.27 -14.08
C ASN A 62 -19.96 -8.09 -12.62
N ASP A 63 -19.00 -7.83 -11.72
CA ASP A 63 -19.22 -8.00 -10.28
C ASP A 63 -19.18 -6.70 -9.46
N TYR A 64 -18.77 -5.58 -10.07
CA TYR A 64 -18.48 -4.33 -9.36
C TYR A 64 -19.21 -3.12 -9.93
N SER A 65 -20.50 -3.26 -10.25
CA SER A 65 -21.32 -2.10 -10.66
C SER A 65 -21.41 -1.04 -9.53
N PRO A 66 -21.56 0.25 -9.87
CA PRO A 66 -21.75 1.33 -8.89
C PRO A 66 -22.87 1.05 -7.88
N GLU A 67 -23.98 0.45 -8.32
CA GLU A 67 -25.13 0.14 -7.49
C GLU A 67 -24.81 -0.93 -6.44
N GLN A 68 -24.14 -2.01 -6.86
CA GLN A 68 -23.73 -3.10 -5.96
C GLN A 68 -22.71 -2.61 -4.93
N SER A 69 -21.69 -1.91 -5.39
CA SER A 69 -20.62 -1.41 -4.52
C SER A 69 -21.07 -0.28 -3.60
N SER A 70 -22.10 0.50 -3.98
CA SER A 70 -22.63 1.57 -3.15
C SER A 70 -23.11 1.06 -1.79
N ALA A 71 -23.81 -0.08 -1.78
CA ALA A 71 -24.27 -0.74 -0.55
C ALA A 71 -23.11 -1.24 0.33
N VAL A 72 -21.99 -1.67 -0.27
CA VAL A 72 -20.84 -2.25 0.43
C VAL A 72 -19.91 -1.16 0.98
N CYS A 73 -19.59 -0.16 0.15
CA CYS A 73 -18.65 0.91 0.50
C CYS A 73 -19.31 2.04 1.31
N GLY A 74 -20.64 2.13 1.29
CA GLY A 74 -21.40 3.24 1.88
C GLY A 74 -21.22 4.56 1.12
N VAL A 75 -20.82 4.50 -0.15
CA VAL A 75 -20.63 5.65 -1.04
C VAL A 75 -21.75 5.67 -2.09
N PRO A 76 -22.48 6.76 -2.29
CA PRO A 76 -23.51 6.82 -3.33
C PRO A 76 -22.95 6.51 -4.73
N ALA A 77 -23.67 5.71 -5.52
CA ALA A 77 -23.28 5.34 -6.89
C ALA A 77 -22.93 6.56 -7.75
N GLU A 78 -23.73 7.63 -7.66
CA GLU A 78 -23.50 8.90 -8.37
C GLU A 78 -22.14 9.53 -8.05
N GLN A 79 -21.64 9.39 -6.81
CA GLN A 79 -20.32 9.92 -6.46
C GLN A 79 -19.19 9.07 -7.07
N ILE A 80 -19.39 7.76 -7.15
CA ILE A 80 -18.43 6.85 -7.81
C ILE A 80 -18.35 7.18 -9.30
N GLU A 81 -19.51 7.35 -9.96
CA GLU A 81 -19.56 7.76 -11.36
C GLU A 81 -18.91 9.13 -11.57
N ALA A 82 -19.22 10.11 -10.72
CA ALA A 82 -18.62 11.45 -10.80
C ALA A 82 -17.09 11.41 -10.69
N ILE A 83 -16.54 10.52 -9.84
CA ILE A 83 -15.09 10.33 -9.71
C ILE A 83 -14.52 9.68 -10.96
N ALA A 84 -15.12 8.60 -11.45
CA ALA A 84 -14.66 7.92 -12.66
C ALA A 84 -14.64 8.87 -13.86
N HIS A 85 -15.72 9.62 -14.10
CA HIS A 85 -15.75 10.61 -15.17
C HIS A 85 -14.78 11.77 -14.96
N THR A 86 -14.51 12.16 -13.70
CA THR A 86 -13.49 13.18 -13.41
C THR A 86 -12.10 12.68 -13.76
N ILE A 87 -11.78 11.44 -13.40
CA ILE A 87 -10.52 10.78 -13.77
C ILE A 87 -10.42 10.66 -15.30
N GLY A 88 -11.45 10.13 -15.97
CA GLY A 88 -11.44 9.99 -17.43
C GLY A 88 -11.27 11.31 -18.18
N ARG A 89 -11.87 12.41 -17.70
CA ARG A 89 -11.64 13.76 -18.26
C ARG A 89 -10.22 14.28 -18.00
N ALA A 90 -9.67 14.00 -16.81
CA ALA A 90 -8.33 14.45 -16.43
C ALA A 90 -7.22 13.60 -17.06
N THR A 91 -7.55 12.41 -17.56
CA THR A 91 -6.62 11.41 -18.13
C THR A 91 -7.25 10.78 -19.38
N PRO A 92 -7.51 11.57 -20.44
CA PRO A 92 -8.23 11.08 -21.61
C PRO A 92 -7.45 9.95 -22.32
N PRO A 93 -8.15 8.98 -22.94
CA PRO A 93 -7.52 7.92 -23.73
C PRO A 93 -6.59 8.49 -24.81
N GLY A 94 -5.43 7.86 -25.00
CA GLY A 94 -4.38 8.36 -25.92
C GLY A 94 -3.50 9.46 -25.31
N GLY A 95 -3.69 9.80 -24.04
CA GLY A 95 -2.83 10.69 -23.27
C GLY A 95 -3.25 12.17 -23.30
N GLY A 96 -2.36 13.05 -22.81
CA GLY A 96 -2.60 14.50 -22.73
C GLY A 96 -3.07 15.00 -21.35
N GLY A 97 -3.39 14.09 -20.44
CA GLY A 97 -3.72 14.38 -19.04
C GLY A 97 -2.75 13.75 -18.04
N SER A 98 -2.97 13.94 -16.75
CA SER A 98 -2.12 13.37 -15.68
C SER A 98 -2.87 13.26 -14.35
N MET A 99 -2.69 12.15 -13.65
CA MET A 99 -3.22 11.92 -12.30
C MET A 99 -2.12 11.46 -11.35
N ILE A 100 -2.08 12.09 -10.17
CA ILE A 100 -1.22 11.69 -9.05
C ILE A 100 -2.10 11.14 -7.94
N VAL A 101 -1.76 9.94 -7.45
CA VAL A 101 -2.43 9.32 -6.31
C VAL A 101 -1.52 9.40 -5.10
N PHE A 102 -1.98 10.07 -4.04
CA PHE A 102 -1.37 10.02 -2.72
C PHE A 102 -2.18 9.10 -1.83
N TRP A 103 -1.53 8.16 -1.15
CA TRP A 103 -2.20 7.34 -0.13
C TRP A 103 -1.39 7.27 1.15
N GLY A 104 -2.06 6.94 2.24
CA GLY A 104 -1.44 6.71 3.54
C GLY A 104 -1.91 5.41 4.16
N MET A 105 -1.84 5.34 5.50
CA MET A 105 -2.15 4.13 6.26
C MET A 105 -3.61 3.67 6.17
N GLY A 106 -4.53 4.55 5.74
CA GLY A 106 -5.93 4.18 5.48
C GLY A 106 -6.13 3.21 4.31
N ILE A 107 -5.09 2.94 3.52
CA ILE A 107 -5.10 1.85 2.53
C ILE A 107 -4.41 0.60 3.11
N SER A 108 -3.24 0.76 3.72
CA SER A 108 -2.39 -0.38 4.12
C SER A 108 -2.82 -1.06 5.43
N GLN A 109 -3.45 -0.35 6.38
CA GLN A 109 -3.85 -0.89 7.69
C GLN A 109 -5.24 -1.54 7.68
N HIS A 110 -5.51 -2.32 6.63
CA HIS A 110 -6.73 -3.10 6.48
C HIS A 110 -6.37 -4.57 6.25
N VAL A 111 -7.30 -5.48 6.59
CA VAL A 111 -7.13 -6.92 6.34
C VAL A 111 -6.92 -7.24 4.85
N THR A 112 -7.43 -6.38 3.96
CA THR A 112 -7.28 -6.42 2.50
C THR A 112 -6.35 -5.31 1.98
N GLY A 113 -5.45 -4.79 2.81
CA GLY A 113 -4.63 -3.61 2.46
C GLY A 113 -3.76 -3.79 1.20
N THR A 114 -3.20 -4.99 1.01
CA THR A 114 -2.46 -5.33 -0.22
C THR A 114 -3.35 -5.26 -1.46
N ASP A 115 -4.57 -5.77 -1.37
CA ASP A 115 -5.50 -5.78 -2.50
C ASP A 115 -6.02 -4.38 -2.80
N ASN A 116 -6.24 -3.55 -1.77
CA ASN A 116 -6.58 -2.14 -1.95
C ASN A 116 -5.46 -1.37 -2.69
N ALA A 117 -4.20 -1.63 -2.34
CA ALA A 117 -3.06 -1.04 -3.03
C ALA A 117 -2.99 -1.52 -4.49
N ARG A 118 -3.22 -2.82 -4.75
CA ARG A 118 -3.30 -3.38 -6.11
C ARG A 118 -4.41 -2.73 -6.93
N CYS A 119 -5.60 -2.52 -6.36
CA CYS A 119 -6.70 -1.86 -7.07
C CYS A 119 -6.34 -0.43 -7.52
N LEU A 120 -5.64 0.32 -6.65
CA LEU A 120 -5.15 1.65 -7.01
C LEU A 120 -4.07 1.60 -8.10
N ILE A 121 -3.16 0.63 -8.04
CA ILE A 121 -2.16 0.39 -9.09
C ILE A 121 -2.86 0.08 -10.41
N SER A 122 -3.82 -0.85 -10.42
CA SER A 122 -4.60 -1.20 -11.61
C SER A 122 -5.33 0.01 -12.20
N LEU A 123 -5.94 0.85 -11.36
CA LEU A 123 -6.58 2.09 -11.81
C LEU A 123 -5.59 3.04 -12.50
N CYS A 124 -4.39 3.21 -11.94
CA CYS A 124 -3.37 4.08 -12.54
C CYS A 124 -2.81 3.50 -13.84
N LEU A 125 -2.59 2.18 -13.91
CA LEU A 125 -2.16 1.50 -15.13
C LEU A 125 -3.22 1.59 -16.23
N ALA A 126 -4.49 1.35 -15.89
CA ALA A 126 -5.61 1.38 -16.83
C ALA A 126 -5.88 2.77 -17.44
N THR A 127 -5.34 3.81 -16.80
CA THR A 127 -5.46 5.22 -17.22
C THR A 127 -4.13 5.83 -17.69
N GLY A 128 -3.06 5.03 -17.85
CA GLY A 128 -1.77 5.51 -18.35
C GLY A 128 -1.00 6.45 -17.41
N ASN A 129 -1.26 6.35 -16.11
CA ASN A 129 -0.71 7.23 -15.06
C ASN A 129 0.45 6.60 -14.28
N VAL A 130 1.32 5.86 -14.97
CA VAL A 130 2.58 5.35 -14.40
C VAL A 130 3.72 5.62 -15.38
N GLY A 131 4.89 6.00 -14.86
CA GLY A 131 6.10 6.19 -15.66
C GLY A 131 6.20 7.53 -16.42
N ARG A 132 5.35 8.51 -16.11
CA ARG A 132 5.36 9.85 -16.74
C ARG A 132 5.42 10.98 -15.71
N PRO A 133 6.05 12.14 -16.01
CA PRO A 133 6.01 13.30 -15.13
C PRO A 133 4.58 13.71 -14.78
N GLY A 134 4.33 14.06 -13.51
CA GLY A 134 2.99 14.43 -13.04
C GLY A 134 2.03 13.25 -12.89
N THR A 135 2.51 12.01 -12.96
CA THR A 135 1.71 10.79 -12.74
C THR A 135 2.30 9.93 -11.63
N GLY A 136 1.54 8.94 -11.17
CA GLY A 136 2.05 7.86 -10.33
C GLY A 136 1.36 7.74 -8.98
N LEU A 137 1.78 6.70 -8.26
CA LEU A 137 1.28 6.37 -6.92
C LEU A 137 2.36 6.69 -5.89
N HIS A 138 2.00 7.51 -4.92
CA HIS A 138 2.90 8.03 -3.91
C HIS A 138 2.41 7.58 -2.53
N PRO A 139 2.88 6.40 -2.05
CA PRO A 139 2.68 5.98 -0.67
C PRO A 139 3.38 6.97 0.27
N LEU A 140 2.61 7.76 1.00
CA LEU A 140 3.15 8.67 2.01
C LEU A 140 3.68 7.86 3.19
N ARG A 141 5.00 7.83 3.30
CA ARG A 141 5.72 7.17 4.40
C ARG A 141 5.73 8.07 5.64
N GLY A 142 5.53 7.47 6.82
CA GLY A 142 5.44 8.21 8.08
C GLY A 142 6.80 8.52 8.72
N GLN A 143 7.58 7.48 9.03
CA GLN A 143 8.88 7.64 9.69
C GLN A 143 9.95 8.12 8.71
N ASN A 144 10.87 8.96 9.21
CA ASN A 144 11.87 9.66 8.42
C ASN A 144 12.79 8.76 7.58
N ASN A 145 13.02 7.52 8.01
CA ASN A 145 13.93 6.59 7.32
C ASN A 145 13.34 5.19 7.11
N VAL A 146 12.01 5.05 7.07
CA VAL A 146 11.40 3.72 6.77
C VAL A 146 11.79 3.23 5.37
N GLN A 147 11.99 4.15 4.43
CA GLN A 147 12.48 3.82 3.10
C GLN A 147 13.94 3.33 3.17
N GLY A 148 14.85 4.11 3.75
CA GLY A 148 16.26 3.72 3.86
C GLY A 148 16.50 2.46 4.71
N ALA A 149 15.68 2.21 5.74
CA ALA A 149 15.71 0.95 6.48
C ALA A 149 15.34 -0.24 5.59
N SER A 150 14.32 -0.08 4.75
CA SER A 150 13.92 -1.10 3.77
C SER A 150 15.01 -1.32 2.72
N ASP A 151 15.58 -0.23 2.19
CA ASP A 151 16.65 -0.26 1.20
C ASP A 151 17.91 -0.95 1.75
N ALA A 152 18.18 -0.80 3.05
CA ALA A 152 19.28 -1.46 3.75
C ALA A 152 19.00 -2.95 4.09
N GLY A 153 17.87 -3.52 3.66
CA GLY A 153 17.54 -4.92 3.88
C GLY A 153 17.05 -5.23 5.29
N LEU A 154 16.51 -4.25 6.04
CA LEU A 154 15.85 -4.49 7.33
C LEU A 154 14.44 -5.09 7.15
N ILE A 155 14.34 -6.07 6.25
CA ILE A 155 13.15 -6.79 5.84
C ILE A 155 13.55 -8.28 5.77
N PRO A 156 12.87 -9.19 6.48
CA PRO A 156 13.39 -10.53 6.75
C PRO A 156 13.57 -11.44 5.53
N MET A 157 13.01 -11.07 4.37
CA MET A 157 13.04 -11.84 3.13
C MET A 157 13.95 -11.27 2.05
N VAL A 158 14.67 -10.16 2.31
CA VAL A 158 15.56 -9.54 1.32
C VAL A 158 16.88 -9.08 1.95
N PHE A 159 17.93 -9.10 1.14
CA PHE A 159 19.17 -8.37 1.34
C PHE A 159 19.00 -6.88 0.95
N PRO A 160 20.02 -6.02 1.17
CA PRO A 160 20.00 -4.65 0.68
C PRO A 160 19.62 -4.55 -0.81
N ASP A 161 18.91 -3.48 -1.15
CA ASP A 161 18.37 -3.22 -2.49
C ASP A 161 17.29 -4.23 -2.92
N TYR A 162 16.47 -4.69 -1.97
CA TYR A 162 15.32 -5.58 -2.20
C TYR A 162 15.65 -6.92 -2.89
N GLN A 163 16.88 -7.40 -2.72
CA GLN A 163 17.34 -8.64 -3.35
C GLN A 163 16.91 -9.85 -2.53
N SER A 164 16.09 -10.74 -3.10
CA SER A 164 15.55 -11.90 -2.37
C SER A 164 16.64 -12.78 -1.75
N VAL A 165 16.44 -13.21 -0.49
CA VAL A 165 17.31 -14.19 0.18
C VAL A 165 17.22 -15.59 -0.43
N THR A 166 16.10 -15.89 -1.09
CA THR A 166 15.86 -17.18 -1.75
C THR A 166 16.57 -17.31 -3.10
N ASP A 167 17.10 -16.21 -3.64
CA ASP A 167 17.85 -16.23 -4.89
C ASP A 167 19.33 -16.58 -4.61
N ASP A 168 19.75 -17.72 -5.17
CA ASP A 168 21.12 -18.22 -5.02
C ASP A 168 22.19 -17.24 -5.50
N THR A 169 21.90 -16.48 -6.56
CA THR A 169 22.83 -15.49 -7.13
C THR A 169 23.08 -14.36 -6.13
N HIS A 170 22.00 -13.81 -5.56
CA HIS A 170 22.11 -12.75 -4.56
C HIS A 170 22.80 -13.28 -3.30
N ARG A 171 22.42 -14.48 -2.85
CA ARG A 171 22.98 -15.09 -1.65
C ARG A 171 24.48 -15.34 -1.78
N GLN A 172 24.94 -15.88 -2.91
CA GLN A 172 26.38 -16.08 -3.17
C GLN A 172 27.15 -14.75 -3.18
N LYS A 173 26.59 -13.70 -3.81
CA LYS A 173 27.18 -12.37 -3.84
C LYS A 173 27.43 -11.83 -2.42
N PHE A 174 26.43 -11.90 -1.55
CA PHE A 174 26.55 -11.41 -0.17
C PHE A 174 27.41 -12.35 0.70
N ALA A 175 27.30 -13.67 0.53
CA ALA A 175 28.12 -14.64 1.25
C ALA A 175 29.62 -14.45 0.98
N GLN A 176 29.99 -14.20 -0.29
CA GLN A 176 31.37 -13.88 -0.65
C GLN A 176 31.83 -12.56 -0.04
N ALA A 177 31.00 -11.52 -0.10
CA ALA A 177 31.34 -10.20 0.43
C ALA A 177 31.51 -10.20 1.95
N TRP A 178 30.74 -11.02 2.67
CA TRP A 178 30.73 -11.08 4.14
C TRP A 178 31.57 -12.24 4.71
N GLY A 179 32.06 -13.15 3.85
CA GLY A 179 32.92 -14.26 4.26
C GLY A 179 32.20 -15.34 5.07
N HIS A 180 30.89 -15.51 4.88
CA HIS A 180 30.08 -16.51 5.60
C HIS A 180 28.90 -16.98 4.75
N ASP A 181 28.51 -18.25 4.90
CA ASP A 181 27.31 -18.79 4.25
C ASP A 181 26.03 -18.16 4.81
N LEU A 182 25.05 -17.89 3.96
CA LEU A 182 23.81 -17.23 4.36
C LEU A 182 22.63 -18.19 4.23
N ASP A 183 21.65 -18.05 5.13
CA ASP A 183 20.44 -18.89 5.14
C ASP A 183 19.55 -18.52 3.93
N PRO A 184 19.11 -19.49 3.10
CA PRO A 184 18.17 -19.23 2.02
C PRO A 184 16.73 -18.98 2.51
N THR A 185 16.45 -19.22 3.79
CA THR A 185 15.11 -19.15 4.37
C THR A 185 14.80 -17.72 4.79
N PRO A 186 13.67 -17.13 4.35
CA PRO A 186 13.18 -15.88 4.89
C PRO A 186 13.05 -15.93 6.41
N GLY A 187 13.49 -14.85 7.07
CA GLY A 187 13.30 -14.68 8.51
C GLY A 187 11.83 -14.46 8.88
N LEU A 188 11.58 -14.40 10.19
CA LEU A 188 10.24 -14.14 10.73
C LEU A 188 9.89 -12.64 10.67
N THR A 189 8.63 -12.33 10.40
CA THR A 189 8.07 -10.99 10.56
C THR A 189 7.89 -10.63 12.05
N VAL A 190 7.75 -9.35 12.38
CA VAL A 190 7.55 -8.91 13.78
C VAL A 190 6.37 -9.60 14.47
N VAL A 191 5.27 -9.84 13.74
CA VAL A 191 4.09 -10.54 14.27
C VAL A 191 4.42 -11.99 14.62
N GLU A 192 5.20 -12.67 13.76
CA GLU A 192 5.64 -14.04 13.98
C GLU A 192 6.68 -14.13 15.09
N ILE A 193 7.59 -13.17 15.20
CA ILE A 193 8.56 -13.07 16.31
C ILE A 193 7.82 -12.95 17.64
N MET A 194 6.84 -12.05 17.74
CA MET A 194 6.07 -11.85 18.97
C MET A 194 5.24 -13.09 19.33
N LYS A 195 4.68 -13.78 18.33
CA LYS A 195 4.00 -15.05 18.53
C LYS A 195 4.97 -16.13 19.02
N GLY A 196 6.13 -16.27 18.37
CA GLY A 196 7.15 -17.23 18.74
C GLY A 196 7.73 -16.98 20.14
N ALA A 197 7.82 -15.72 20.56
CA ALA A 197 8.21 -15.36 21.93
C ALA A 197 7.16 -15.82 22.96
N LEU A 198 5.86 -15.70 22.66
CA LEU A 198 4.80 -16.21 23.53
C LEU A 198 4.77 -17.75 23.58
N GLU A 199 5.09 -18.41 22.48
CA GLU A 199 5.12 -19.88 22.36
C GLU A 199 6.44 -20.50 22.84
N GLY A 200 7.45 -19.68 23.15
CA GLY A 200 8.76 -20.10 23.63
C GLY A 200 9.74 -20.57 22.54
N SER A 201 9.39 -20.47 21.26
CA SER A 201 10.27 -20.78 20.13
C SER A 201 11.30 -19.68 19.87
N ILE A 202 11.01 -18.43 20.25
CA ILE A 202 11.96 -17.32 20.27
C ILE A 202 12.42 -17.07 21.70
N ARG A 203 13.74 -17.14 21.91
CA ARG A 203 14.37 -17.07 23.25
C ARG A 203 15.12 -15.76 23.51
N GLY A 204 15.31 -14.94 22.49
CA GLY A 204 15.99 -13.66 22.60
C GLY A 204 15.57 -12.71 21.48
N MET A 205 15.57 -11.41 21.78
CA MET A 205 15.24 -10.34 20.84
C MET A 205 16.19 -9.17 21.08
N TYR A 206 16.74 -8.60 20.00
CA TYR A 206 17.52 -7.38 20.03
C TYR A 206 16.71 -6.26 19.37
N ILE A 207 16.18 -5.35 20.19
CA ILE A 207 15.29 -4.26 19.75
C ILE A 207 16.11 -2.96 19.71
N MET A 208 16.18 -2.34 18.54
CA MET A 208 16.95 -1.11 18.31
C MET A 208 16.04 -0.01 17.77
N GLY A 209 15.89 1.07 18.52
CA GLY A 209 15.16 2.26 18.05
C GLY A 209 13.64 2.10 17.91
N GLU A 210 13.05 1.04 18.48
CA GLU A 210 11.61 0.76 18.44
C GLU A 210 11.04 0.52 19.85
N ASN A 211 9.71 0.65 19.97
CA ASN A 211 8.98 0.39 21.22
C ASN A 211 7.71 -0.43 20.97
N PRO A 212 7.85 -1.75 20.70
CA PRO A 212 6.72 -2.63 20.38
C PRO A 212 5.69 -2.75 21.50
N PHE A 213 6.05 -2.38 22.74
CA PHE A 213 5.10 -2.34 23.86
C PHE A 213 3.96 -1.35 23.63
N ILE A 214 4.24 -0.21 23.00
CA ILE A 214 3.28 0.88 22.80
C ILE A 214 2.76 0.90 21.37
N SER A 215 3.63 0.65 20.39
CA SER A 215 3.30 0.82 18.96
C SER A 215 2.51 -0.34 18.37
N ASP A 216 2.65 -1.54 18.91
CA ASP A 216 2.10 -2.73 18.28
C ASP A 216 0.64 -2.96 18.67
N PRO A 217 -0.18 -3.52 17.76
CA PRO A 217 -1.55 -3.87 18.08
C PRO A 217 -1.61 -4.90 19.22
N LYS A 218 -2.65 -4.78 20.06
CA LYS A 218 -2.91 -5.66 21.21
C LYS A 218 -1.77 -5.69 22.26
N PRO A 219 -1.34 -4.54 22.81
CA PRO A 219 -0.21 -4.46 23.74
C PRO A 219 -0.35 -5.37 24.98
N LYS A 220 -1.59 -5.62 25.45
CA LYS A 220 -1.85 -6.54 26.58
C LYS A 220 -1.50 -8.00 26.30
N ARG A 221 -1.58 -8.45 25.04
CA ARG A 221 -1.21 -9.82 24.62
C ARG A 221 0.28 -9.90 24.28
N SER A 222 0.82 -8.84 23.70
CA SER A 222 2.19 -8.76 23.18
C SER A 222 3.25 -8.43 24.23
N ALA A 223 2.89 -7.95 25.42
CA ALA A 223 3.89 -7.45 26.37
C ALA A 223 3.83 -8.00 27.80
N GLY A 224 2.64 -8.35 28.32
CA GLY A 224 2.53 -8.79 29.71
C GLY A 224 3.12 -10.17 29.97
N HIS A 225 3.11 -11.04 28.95
CA HIS A 225 3.55 -12.43 29.06
C HIS A 225 4.83 -12.72 28.25
N SER A 226 4.98 -12.29 27.01
CA SER A 226 6.18 -12.60 26.18
C SER A 226 7.46 -11.96 26.72
N LEU A 227 7.47 -10.63 26.94
CA LEU A 227 8.64 -9.90 27.43
C LEU A 227 9.02 -10.27 28.88
N ASN A 228 8.04 -10.71 29.68
CA ASN A 228 8.28 -11.24 31.02
C ASN A 228 8.65 -12.74 31.03
N SER A 229 8.23 -13.52 30.03
CA SER A 229 8.54 -14.96 29.90
C SER A 229 9.92 -15.24 29.33
N THR A 230 10.52 -14.28 28.62
CA THR A 230 11.96 -14.27 28.37
C THR A 230 12.65 -13.94 29.69
N SER A 231 12.89 -14.96 30.52
CA SER A 231 13.64 -14.82 31.76
C SER A 231 15.06 -14.36 31.43
N TRP A 232 15.30 -13.06 31.51
CA TRP A 232 16.64 -12.50 31.50
C TRP A 232 17.28 -12.83 32.84
N PRO A 233 18.41 -13.58 32.90
CA PRO A 233 19.15 -13.71 34.13
C PRO A 233 19.65 -12.32 34.51
N SER A 234 19.09 -11.76 35.59
CA SER A 234 19.61 -10.57 36.23
C SER A 234 21.00 -10.88 36.80
N ARG A 235 22.05 -10.69 35.99
CA ARG A 235 23.46 -10.59 36.40
C ARG A 235 24.34 -10.26 35.19
N THR A 236 24.61 -8.97 35.02
CA THR A 236 25.96 -8.44 34.76
C THR A 236 25.89 -6.95 35.00
N SER A 237 26.45 -6.52 36.14
CA SER A 237 26.97 -5.19 36.34
C SER A 237 28.00 -4.90 35.24
N PHE A 238 27.97 -3.69 34.67
CA PHE A 238 29.16 -3.12 34.04
C PHE A 238 30.23 -2.86 35.10
#